data_AF-A0A9N9D8S9-F1
#
_entry.id   AF-A0A9N9D8S9-F1
#
_cell.length_a   1.000
_cell.length_b   1.000
_cell.length_c   1.000
_cell.angle_alpha   90.00
_cell.angle_beta   90.00
_cell.angle_gamma   90.00
#
_symmetry.space_group_name_H-M   'P 1'
#
loop_
_entity.id
_entity.type
_entity.pdbx_description
1 polymer ?
#
loop_
_entity_poly.entity_id
_entity_poly.type
_entity_poly.pdbx_seq_one_letter_code
_entity_poly.pdbx_strand_id
1 'polypeptide(L)'
;SKVIQIEKKHLEIALQILHKYPYTFYAYGSRVKGTAHKFSDLDLCYKENIPISITRKIKEEFQESNLPFPLTVAISSETVFSCPTTLFSSLKGNIYSPPKQVLSIKIDPHLYQQLKTDIGKGRISRFVEGLIAQELNSQDQKLAQEYQAAAQDKKR
;
A
#
# COMPACT_ATOMS: atom_id res chain seq x y z
N SER A 1 3.97 21.00 14.58
CA SER A 1 4.35 19.83 13.75
C SER A 1 5.86 19.83 13.63
N LYS A 2 6.56 18.77 14.05
CA LYS A 2 8.02 18.67 13.89
C LYS A 2 8.32 18.41 12.42
N VAL A 3 9.16 19.24 11.82
CA VAL A 3 9.54 19.13 10.40
C VAL A 3 10.52 17.97 10.25
N ILE A 4 10.26 17.07 9.30
CA ILE A 4 11.16 15.97 8.97
C ILE A 4 12.45 16.51 8.32
N GLN A 5 13.61 16.01 8.74
CA GLN A 5 14.93 16.42 8.26
C GLN A 5 15.25 15.80 6.90
N ILE A 6 14.66 16.37 5.85
CA ILE A 6 14.76 15.95 4.46
C ILE A 6 14.61 17.18 3.56
N GLU A 7 15.36 17.25 2.47
CA GLU A 7 15.17 18.33 1.49
C GLU A 7 13.81 18.20 0.81
N LYS A 8 13.17 19.33 0.52
CA LYS A 8 11.84 19.38 -0.08
C LYS A 8 11.71 18.52 -1.34
N LYS A 9 12.68 18.60 -2.25
CA LYS A 9 12.70 17.81 -3.50
C LYS A 9 12.70 16.29 -3.26
N HIS A 10 13.41 15.83 -2.22
CA HIS A 10 13.47 14.41 -1.87
C HIS A 10 12.20 13.96 -1.16
N LEU A 11 11.61 14.83 -0.34
CA LEU A 11 10.30 14.59 0.26
C LEU A 11 9.21 14.44 -0.80
N GLU A 12 9.24 15.27 -1.85
CA GLU A 12 8.30 15.20 -2.97
C GLU A 12 8.41 13.87 -3.73
N ILE A 13 9.62 13.38 -4.01
CA ILE A 13 9.83 12.05 -4.61
C ILE A 13 9.22 10.96 -3.73
N ALA A 14 9.50 11.00 -2.42
CA ALA A 14 8.98 9.99 -1.51
C ALA A 14 7.46 10.00 -1.42
N LEU A 15 6.86 11.19 -1.36
CA LEU A 15 5.40 11.37 -1.40
C LEU A 15 4.79 10.84 -2.69
N GLN A 16 5.38 11.15 -3.85
CA GLN A 16 4.91 10.68 -5.15
C GLN A 16 4.87 9.16 -5.24
N ILE A 17 5.87 8.46 -4.70
CA ILE A 17 5.90 6.99 -4.66
C ILE A 17 4.81 6.48 -3.72
N LEU A 18 4.78 6.96 -2.47
CA LEU A 18 3.85 6.45 -1.46
C LEU A 18 2.38 6.70 -1.82
N HIS A 19 2.06 7.82 -2.47
CA HIS A 19 0.70 8.16 -2.87
C HIS A 19 0.09 7.24 -3.94
N LYS A 20 0.91 6.45 -4.67
CA LYS A 20 0.42 5.43 -5.60
C LYS A 20 -0.30 4.29 -4.87
N TYR A 21 -0.08 4.16 -3.56
CA TYR A 21 -0.56 3.06 -2.76
C TYR A 21 -1.63 3.53 -1.77
N PRO A 22 -2.75 2.80 -1.61
CA PRO A 22 -3.86 3.21 -0.74
C PRO A 22 -3.61 2.91 0.75
N TYR A 23 -2.37 3.08 1.23
CA TYR A 23 -1.96 2.80 2.61
C TYR A 23 -1.43 4.04 3.31
N THR A 24 -1.51 4.02 4.64
CA THR A 24 -1.00 5.10 5.48
C THR A 24 0.42 4.78 5.91
N PHE A 25 1.36 5.60 5.49
CA PHE A 25 2.75 5.49 5.89
C PHE A 25 3.09 6.55 6.92
N TYR A 26 4.01 6.17 7.80
CA TYR A 26 4.50 6.99 8.88
C TYR A 26 6.01 7.02 8.85
N ALA A 27 6.59 8.22 8.87
CA ALA A 27 8.03 8.37 9.06
C ALA A 27 8.38 8.26 10.55
N TYR A 28 9.51 7.61 10.84
CA TYR A 28 10.10 7.57 12.18
C TYR A 28 11.62 7.71 12.10
N GLY A 29 12.32 7.38 13.19
CA GLY A 29 13.78 7.32 13.19
C GLY A 29 14.47 8.69 13.26
N SER A 30 15.72 8.71 12.81
CA SER A 30 16.64 9.85 13.01
C SER A 30 16.16 11.13 12.30
N ARG A 31 15.59 11.00 11.08
CA ARG A 31 15.11 12.13 10.28
C ARG A 31 13.92 12.84 10.91
N VAL A 32 13.05 12.12 11.61
CA VAL A 32 11.93 12.72 12.35
C VAL A 32 12.38 13.28 13.71
N LYS A 33 13.39 12.65 14.33
CA LYS A 33 13.99 13.13 15.59
C LYS A 33 14.85 14.38 15.39
N GLY A 34 15.30 14.66 14.17
CA GLY A 34 16.20 15.78 13.84
C GLY A 34 17.67 15.48 14.14
N THR A 35 18.02 14.20 14.21
CA THR A 35 19.37 13.71 14.52
C THR A 35 19.97 12.95 13.33
N ALA A 36 19.43 13.14 12.13
CA ALA A 36 19.90 12.45 10.93
C ALA A 36 21.15 13.12 10.37
N HIS A 37 22.08 12.30 9.89
CA HIS A 37 23.20 12.72 9.05
C HIS A 37 22.78 12.70 7.57
N LYS A 38 23.63 13.25 6.70
CA LYS A 38 23.36 13.42 5.26
C LYS A 38 22.83 12.14 4.59
N PHE A 39 23.45 11.00 4.91
CA PHE A 39 23.16 9.69 4.31
C PHE A 39 22.33 8.76 5.21
N SER A 40 21.79 9.26 6.33
CA SER A 40 20.94 8.45 7.19
C SER A 40 19.69 7.98 6.47
N ASP A 41 19.18 6.81 6.83
CA ASP A 41 18.03 6.24 6.14
C ASP A 41 16.74 7.05 6.38
N LEU A 42 15.77 6.90 5.48
CA LEU A 42 14.38 7.24 5.76
C LEU A 42 13.63 6.00 6.25
N ASP A 43 13.29 6.01 7.54
CA ASP A 43 12.56 4.92 8.18
C ASP A 43 11.05 5.11 8.05
N LEU A 44 10.37 4.16 7.40
CA LEU A 44 8.93 4.15 7.19
C LEU A 44 8.26 2.94 7.86
N CYS A 45 7.15 3.19 8.55
CA CYS A 45 6.27 2.15 9.07
C CYS A 45 4.83 2.34 8.62
N TYR A 46 4.07 1.25 8.66
CA TYR A 46 2.65 1.20 8.31
C TYR A 46 1.93 0.26 9.27
N LYS A 47 0.62 0.48 9.46
CA LYS A 47 -0.21 -0.27 10.41
C LYS A 47 -1.10 -1.30 9.73
N GLU A 48 -1.39 -1.08 8.46
CA GLU A 48 -2.23 -1.94 7.65
C GLU A 48 -1.53 -3.26 7.31
N ASN A 49 -2.31 -4.31 7.04
CA ASN A 49 -1.76 -5.55 6.49
C ASN A 49 -1.47 -5.36 5.00
N ILE A 50 -0.29 -4.84 4.68
CA ILE A 50 0.18 -4.67 3.30
C ILE A 50 0.78 -5.98 2.79
N PRO A 51 0.31 -6.54 1.66
CA PRO A 51 0.90 -7.76 1.10
C PRO A 51 2.39 -7.60 0.82
N ILE A 52 3.17 -8.67 1.07
CA ILE A 52 4.63 -8.62 0.90
C ILE A 52 5.05 -8.22 -0.52
N SER A 53 4.30 -8.63 -1.54
CA SER A 53 4.51 -8.24 -2.94
C SER A 53 4.44 -6.73 -3.14
N ILE A 54 3.50 -6.06 -2.48
CA ILE A 54 3.35 -4.60 -2.53
C ILE A 54 4.49 -3.92 -1.79
N THR A 55 4.88 -4.43 -0.62
CA THR A 55 6.03 -3.86 0.14
C THR A 55 7.34 -3.98 -0.64
N ARG A 56 7.51 -5.07 -1.40
CA ARG A 56 8.65 -5.26 -2.30
C ARG A 56 8.61 -4.25 -3.44
N LYS A 57 7.44 -4.07 -4.09
CA LYS A 57 7.27 -3.08 -5.16
C LYS A 57 7.56 -1.66 -4.70
N ILE A 58 7.10 -1.28 -3.51
CA ILE A 58 7.42 0.03 -2.90
C ILE A 58 8.93 0.18 -2.74
N LYS A 59 9.62 -0.84 -2.22
CA LYS A 59 11.08 -0.83 -2.06
C LYS A 59 11.81 -0.70 -3.40
N GLU A 60 11.38 -1.44 -4.43
CA GLU A 60 11.92 -1.36 -5.79
C GLU A 60 11.76 0.06 -6.36
N GLU A 61 10.57 0.66 -6.26
CA GLU A 61 10.34 2.04 -6.74
C GLU A 61 11.22 3.09 -6.03
N PHE A 62 11.51 2.88 -4.74
CA PHE A 62 12.44 3.75 -4.01
C PHE A 62 13.89 3.54 -4.44
N GLN A 63 14.31 2.30 -4.68
CA GLN A 63 15.65 1.98 -5.18
C GLN A 63 15.91 2.55 -6.58
N GLU A 64 14.87 2.58 -7.43
CA GLU A 64 14.92 3.17 -8.76
C GLU A 64 14.77 4.71 -8.77
N SER A 65 14.51 5.32 -7.60
CA SER A 65 14.32 6.76 -7.47
C SER A 65 15.63 7.53 -7.30
N ASN A 66 15.58 8.85 -7.57
CA ASN A 66 16.72 9.76 -7.38
C ASN A 66 16.91 10.22 -5.91
N LEU A 67 16.58 9.37 -4.93
CA LEU A 67 16.85 9.66 -3.52
C LEU A 67 18.32 9.38 -3.19
N PRO A 68 19.03 10.30 -2.49
CA PRO A 68 20.46 10.16 -2.22
C PRO A 68 20.75 9.35 -0.95
N PHE A 69 19.75 8.70 -0.36
CA PHE A 69 19.87 7.93 0.87
C PHE A 69 19.02 6.66 0.81
N PRO A 70 19.38 5.62 1.58
CA PRO A 70 18.61 4.39 1.63
C PRO A 70 17.25 4.61 2.30
N LEU A 71 16.32 3.71 2.01
CA LEU A 71 14.99 3.72 2.60
C LEU A 71 14.65 2.34 3.15
N THR A 72 14.13 2.34 4.38
CA THR A 72 13.72 1.13 5.09
C THR A 72 12.22 1.17 5.33
N VAL A 73 11.50 0.15 4.86
CA VAL A 73 10.06 -0.03 5.13
C VAL A 73 9.87 -1.26 6.02
N ALA A 74 9.22 -1.08 7.16
CA ALA A 74 8.94 -2.14 8.13
C ALA A 74 7.47 -2.17 8.57
N ILE A 75 6.96 -3.37 8.86
CA ILE A 75 5.63 -3.57 9.46
C ILE A 75 5.70 -3.09 10.91
N SER A 76 4.71 -2.30 11.35
CA SER A 76 4.51 -2.09 12.79
C SER A 76 3.81 -3.32 13.39
N SER A 77 4.57 -4.36 13.75
CA SER A 77 4.05 -5.38 14.66
C SER A 77 4.29 -4.90 16.10
N GLU A 78 3.30 -5.10 16.98
CA GLU A 78 3.39 -4.72 18.40
C GLU A 78 4.61 -5.33 19.11
N THR A 79 5.25 -6.34 18.51
CA THR A 79 6.25 -7.19 19.15
C THR A 79 7.71 -6.92 18.78
N VAL A 80 8.03 -6.11 17.75
CA VAL A 80 9.46 -5.96 17.34
C VAL A 80 9.87 -4.54 16.94
N PHE A 81 8.96 -3.71 16.44
CA PHE A 81 9.23 -2.31 16.12
C PHE A 81 8.02 -1.45 16.48
N SER A 82 8.11 -0.75 17.62
CA SER A 82 7.09 0.22 18.01
C SER A 82 7.15 1.40 17.04
N CYS A 83 6.23 1.44 16.08
CA CYS A 83 5.92 2.60 15.26
C CYS A 83 5.38 3.66 16.23
N PRO A 84 6.18 4.66 16.66
CA PRO A 84 5.89 5.42 17.86
C PRO A 84 4.71 6.35 17.60
N THR A 85 3.61 6.14 18.32
CA THR A 85 2.37 6.94 18.22
C THR A 85 2.56 8.44 18.44
N THR A 86 3.67 8.84 19.06
CA THR A 86 4.00 10.21 19.48
C THR A 86 4.99 10.93 18.56
N LEU A 87 5.62 10.25 17.59
CA LEU A 87 6.67 10.81 16.71
C LEU A 87 6.28 10.76 15.23
N PHE A 88 5.00 10.95 14.91
CA PHE A 88 4.54 10.98 13.53
C PHE A 88 4.44 12.39 12.97
N SER A 89 5.29 12.71 12.00
CA SER A 89 4.97 13.73 11.01
C SER A 89 4.16 13.06 9.91
N SER A 90 2.85 13.33 9.84
CA SER A 90 2.05 12.96 8.68
C SER A 90 2.69 13.58 7.44
N LEU A 91 3.09 12.76 6.48
CA LEU A 91 3.61 13.19 5.19
C LEU A 91 2.44 13.78 4.39
N LYS A 92 2.06 15.03 4.70
CA LYS A 92 0.99 15.75 4.00
C LYS A 92 1.58 16.54 2.84
N GLY A 93 1.72 15.89 1.69
CA GLY A 93 1.73 16.57 0.40
C GLY A 93 0.30 16.85 -0.03
N ASN A 94 -0.02 18.11 -0.35
CA ASN A 94 -1.36 18.51 -0.77
C ASN A 94 -1.58 18.14 -2.25
N ILE A 95 -1.58 16.85 -2.60
CA ILE A 95 -1.82 16.39 -3.98
C ILE A 95 -2.57 15.05 -3.94
N TYR A 96 -3.76 15.08 -4.52
CA TYR A 96 -4.71 14.01 -4.84
C TYR A 96 -4.34 12.59 -4.35
N SER A 97 -5.03 12.14 -3.29
CA SER A 97 -5.13 10.71 -2.98
C SER A 97 -6.25 10.15 -3.86
N PRO A 98 -6.04 9.09 -4.66
CA PRO A 98 -7.13 8.50 -5.43
C PRO A 98 -8.24 8.13 -4.43
N PRO A 99 -9.50 8.51 -4.68
CA PRO A 99 -10.58 8.15 -3.79
C PRO A 99 -10.55 6.63 -3.60
N LYS A 100 -10.51 6.16 -2.35
CA LYS A 100 -10.72 4.74 -2.05
C LYS A 100 -11.99 4.34 -2.79
N GLN A 101 -11.88 3.51 -3.82
CA GLN A 101 -13.04 2.95 -4.48
C GLN A 101 -13.70 2.01 -3.47
N VAL A 102 -14.69 2.54 -2.76
CA VAL A 102 -15.54 1.75 -1.89
C VAL A 102 -16.52 1.03 -2.81
N LEU A 103 -16.23 -0.24 -3.11
CA LEU A 103 -17.18 -1.13 -3.76
C LEU A 103 -18.29 -1.45 -2.75
N SER A 104 -19.32 -0.61 -2.73
CA SER A 104 -20.52 -0.84 -1.93
C SER A 104 -21.45 -1.79 -2.69
N ILE A 105 -21.42 -3.06 -2.31
CA ILE A 105 -22.39 -4.05 -2.78
C ILE A 105 -23.59 -4.03 -1.84
N LYS A 106 -24.79 -3.77 -2.38
CA LYS A 106 -26.03 -3.92 -1.62
C LYS A 106 -26.42 -5.39 -1.66
N ILE A 107 -26.41 -6.03 -0.50
CA ILE A 107 -26.86 -7.42 -0.35
C ILE A 107 -28.30 -7.38 0.17
N ASP A 108 -29.16 -8.18 -0.43
CA ASP A 108 -30.52 -8.38 0.04
C ASP A 108 -30.51 -8.85 1.53
N PRO A 109 -31.33 -8.26 2.42
CA PRO A 109 -31.31 -8.60 3.83
C PRO A 109 -31.60 -10.09 4.12
N HIS A 110 -32.44 -10.73 3.31
CA HIS A 110 -32.78 -12.14 3.48
C HIS A 110 -31.59 -13.02 3.07
N LEU A 111 -30.92 -12.69 1.97
CA LEU A 111 -29.69 -13.37 1.53
C LEU A 111 -28.57 -13.24 2.56
N TYR A 112 -28.43 -12.07 3.20
CA TYR A 112 -27.44 -11.88 4.27
C TYR A 112 -27.72 -12.78 5.48
N GLN A 113 -28.99 -12.95 5.88
CA GLN A 113 -29.33 -13.86 6.98
C GLN A 113 -29.12 -15.33 6.63
N GLN A 114 -29.40 -15.73 5.38
CA GLN A 114 -29.11 -17.08 4.89
C GLN A 114 -27.60 -17.37 4.93
N LEU A 115 -26.78 -16.47 4.36
CA LEU A 115 -25.31 -16.57 4.41
C LEU A 115 -24.77 -16.61 5.84
N LYS A 116 -25.36 -15.83 6.75
CA LYS A 116 -24.99 -15.82 8.18
C LYS A 116 -25.32 -17.14 8.88
N THR A 117 -26.37 -17.82 8.44
CA THR A 117 -26.84 -19.08 9.02
C THR A 117 -26.02 -20.26 8.48
N ASP A 118 -25.78 -20.29 7.16
CA ASP A 118 -25.13 -21.42 6.48
C ASP A 118 -23.61 -21.47 6.71
N ILE A 119 -22.98 -20.32 6.94
CA ILE A 119 -21.52 -20.18 6.86
C ILE A 119 -20.88 -19.91 8.25
N GLY A 120 -21.68 -19.54 9.25
CA GLY A 120 -21.19 -19.25 10.61
C GLY A 120 -20.30 -18.00 10.68
N LYS A 121 -20.22 -17.39 11.87
CA LYS A 121 -19.70 -16.04 12.16
C LYS A 121 -18.21 -15.75 11.82
N GLY A 122 -17.56 -16.50 10.93
CA GLY A 122 -16.19 -16.25 10.49
C GLY A 122 -15.80 -16.78 9.11
N ARG A 123 -16.68 -17.47 8.36
CA ARG A 123 -16.33 -18.00 7.02
C ARG A 123 -16.86 -17.15 5.86
N ILE A 124 -17.77 -16.21 6.11
CA ILE A 124 -18.27 -15.27 5.09
C ILE A 124 -17.12 -14.44 4.51
N SER A 125 -16.19 -13.98 5.37
CA SER A 125 -14.99 -13.25 4.92
C SER A 125 -14.18 -14.07 3.92
N ARG A 126 -13.89 -15.35 4.24
CA ARG A 126 -13.11 -16.23 3.36
C ARG A 126 -13.83 -16.56 2.06
N PHE A 127 -15.14 -16.73 2.10
CA PHE A 127 -15.94 -17.00 0.90
C PHE A 127 -15.93 -15.79 -0.05
N VAL A 128 -16.16 -14.59 0.51
CA VAL A 128 -16.14 -13.34 -0.26
C VAL A 128 -14.73 -13.04 -0.79
N GLU A 129 -13.70 -13.19 0.04
CA GLU A 129 -12.29 -13.07 -0.36
C GLU A 129 -11.93 -14.06 -1.47
N GLY A 130 -12.41 -15.30 -1.39
CA GLY A 130 -12.20 -16.34 -2.41
C GLY A 130 -12.86 -15.98 -3.75
N LEU A 131 -14.10 -15.49 -3.74
CA LEU A 131 -14.79 -15.06 -4.95
C LEU A 131 -14.09 -13.86 -5.61
N ILE A 132 -13.66 -12.88 -4.82
CA ILE A 132 -12.92 -11.71 -5.34
C ILE A 132 -11.60 -12.16 -5.96
N ALA A 133 -10.86 -13.06 -5.30
CA ALA A 133 -9.59 -13.57 -5.82
C ALA A 133 -9.77 -14.34 -7.14
N GLN A 134 -10.85 -15.13 -7.25
CA GLN A 134 -11.17 -15.87 -8.47
C GLN A 134 -11.50 -14.93 -9.64
N GLU A 135 -12.31 -13.90 -9.40
CA GLU A 135 -12.70 -12.91 -10.40
C GLU A 135 -11.48 -12.11 -10.90
N LEU A 136 -10.63 -11.64 -10.00
CA LEU A 136 -9.39 -10.94 -10.36
C LEU A 136 -8.47 -11.81 -11.24
N ASN A 137 -8.31 -13.08 -10.89
CA ASN A 137 -7.48 -14.00 -11.66
C ASN A 137 -8.06 -14.26 -13.06
N SER A 138 -9.38 -14.31 -13.20
CA SER A 138 -10.04 -14.45 -14.51
C SER A 138 -9.81 -13.21 -15.40
N GLN A 139 -9.86 -12.02 -14.81
CA GLN A 139 -9.59 -10.77 -15.53
C GLN A 139 -8.12 -10.68 -15.98
N ASP A 140 -7.17 -11.03 -15.11
CA ASP A 140 -5.74 -11.06 -15.44
C ASP A 140 -5.45 -12.03 -16.60
N GLN A 141 -6.09 -13.21 -16.60
CA GLN A 141 -5.95 -14.17 -17.70
C GLN A 141 -6.52 -13.63 -19.02
N LYS A 142 -7.70 -13.00 -18.97
CA LYS A 142 -8.32 -12.42 -20.16
C LYS A 142 -7.48 -11.29 -20.73
N LEU A 143 -6.96 -10.43 -19.87
CA LEU A 143 -6.06 -9.33 -20.26
C LEU A 143 -4.77 -9.88 -20.90
N ALA A 144 -4.17 -10.92 -20.32
CA ALA A 144 -3.00 -11.58 -20.88
C ALA A 144 -3.26 -12.17 -22.27
N GLN A 145 -4.45 -12.77 -22.49
CA GLN A 145 -4.86 -13.28 -23.80
C GLN A 145 -5.03 -12.15 -24.83
N GLU A 146 -5.65 -11.04 -24.44
CA GLU A 146 -5.82 -9.86 -25.30
C GLU A 146 -4.46 -9.27 -25.72
N TYR A 147 -3.50 -9.16 -24.79
CA TYR A 147 -2.14 -8.73 -25.11
C TYR A 147 -1.43 -9.66 -26.09
N GLN A 148 -1.59 -10.98 -25.93
CA GLN A 148 -1.01 -11.97 -26.84
C GLN A 148 -1.62 -11.88 -28.24
N ALA A 149 -2.95 -11.74 -28.33
CA ALA A 149 -3.64 -11.57 -29.60
C ALA A 149 -3.20 -10.28 -30.33
N ALA A 150 -3.12 -9.16 -29.60
CA ALA A 150 -2.65 -7.89 -30.16
C ALA A 150 -1.16 -7.92 -30.60
N ALA A 151 -0.32 -8.70 -29.92
CA ALA A 151 1.08 -8.89 -30.29
C ALA A 151 1.26 -9.80 -31.53
N GLN A 152 0.32 -10.72 -31.77
CA GLN A 152 0.31 -11.57 -32.95
C GLN A 152 -0.21 -10.83 -34.18
N ASP A 153 -1.20 -9.95 -34.03
CA ASP A 153 -1.75 -9.14 -35.11
C ASP A 153 -0.73 -8.12 -35.66
N LYS A 154 0.12 -7.56 -34.78
CA LYS A 154 1.25 -6.68 -35.17
C LYS A 154 2.40 -7.39 -35.91
N LYS A 155 2.39 -8.73 -35.96
CA LYS A 155 3.40 -9.54 -36.69
C LYS A 155 2.90 -10.03 -38.05
N ARG A 156 1.64 -9.73 -38.40
CA ARG A 156 1.02 -10.02 -39.68
C ARG A 156 1.07 -8.82 -40.60
#